data_AF-A0A9D5WY17-F1
#
_entry.id   AF-A0A9D5WY17-F1
#
_cell.length_a   1.000
_cell.length_b   1.000
_cell.length_c   1.000
_cell.angle_alpha   90.00
_cell.angle_beta   90.00
_cell.angle_gamma   90.00
#
_symmetry.space_group_name_H-M   'P 1'
#
loop_
_entity.id
_entity.type
_entity.pdbx_description
1 polymer ?
#
loop_
_entity_poly.entity_id
_entity_poly.type
_entity_poly.pdbx_seq_one_letter_code
_entity_poly.pdbx_strand_id
1 'polypeptide(L)'
;MLRKYEAGRNMLTLLTWTFPLQMQRCIYTTNWIERLNRKYKRTIGMGASMPSDKSALFLLASAAMEETDTTYARKIYQWKFRKHKKEK
;
A
#
# COMPACT_ATOMS: atom_id res chain seq x y z
N MET A 1 -4.16 18.77 -29.44
CA MET A 1 -3.86 19.67 -28.31
C MET A 1 -3.00 18.93 -27.27
N LEU A 2 -1.68 18.79 -27.50
CA LEU A 2 -0.74 18.25 -26.52
C LEU A 2 0.38 19.27 -26.32
N ARG A 3 0.02 20.45 -25.81
CA ARG A 3 0.98 21.51 -25.47
C ARG A 3 0.98 21.73 -23.96
N LYS A 4 2.19 21.57 -23.41
CA LYS A 4 2.77 22.36 -22.32
C LYS A 4 2.07 22.34 -20.96
N TYR A 5 2.35 21.34 -20.12
CA TYR A 5 2.20 21.41 -18.65
C TYR A 5 3.10 20.32 -18.02
N GLU A 6 4.01 20.50 -17.07
CA GLU A 6 4.49 21.62 -16.25
C GLU A 6 5.67 21.02 -15.43
N ALA A 7 6.77 21.75 -15.30
CA ALA A 7 8.02 21.33 -14.64
C ALA A 7 7.94 21.27 -13.10
N GLY A 8 6.82 20.78 -12.54
CA GLY A 8 6.58 20.77 -11.09
C GLY A 8 5.48 19.81 -10.63
N ARG A 9 5.00 18.89 -11.48
CA ARG A 9 3.99 17.92 -11.06
C ARG A 9 4.62 16.76 -10.32
N ASN A 10 4.25 16.64 -9.05
CA ASN A 10 4.63 15.57 -8.12
C ASN A 10 4.40 14.20 -8.80
N MET A 11 5.39 13.30 -8.78
CA MET A 11 5.38 12.02 -9.56
C MET A 11 4.08 11.20 -9.38
N LEU A 12 3.50 11.24 -8.19
CA LEU A 12 2.21 10.63 -7.84
C LEU A 12 1.04 11.13 -8.69
N THR A 13 1.05 12.41 -9.09
CA THR A 13 0.04 13.00 -9.96
C THR A 13 0.16 12.60 -11.42
N LEU A 14 1.27 11.99 -11.85
CA LEU A 14 1.37 11.42 -13.21
C LEU A 14 0.94 9.96 -13.21
N LEU A 15 1.32 9.22 -12.16
CA LEU A 15 0.98 7.81 -12.01
C LEU A 15 -0.52 7.60 -11.84
N THR A 16 -1.21 8.44 -11.07
CA THR A 16 -2.65 8.27 -10.80
C THR A 16 -3.52 8.33 -12.07
N TRP A 17 -3.29 9.30 -12.95
CA TRP A 17 -4.12 9.50 -14.15
C TRP A 17 -4.01 8.36 -15.17
N THR A 18 -2.97 7.54 -15.05
CA THR A 18 -2.72 6.39 -15.93
C THR A 18 -3.56 5.17 -15.54
N PHE A 19 -4.04 5.09 -14.29
CA PHE A 19 -4.79 3.94 -13.77
C PHE A 19 -6.30 4.21 -13.68
N PRO A 20 -7.15 3.17 -13.72
CA PRO A 20 -8.59 3.34 -13.54
C PRO A 20 -8.94 3.92 -12.16
N LEU A 21 -10.07 4.64 -12.06
CA LEU A 21 -10.55 5.32 -10.85
C LEU A 21 -10.56 4.43 -9.59
N GLN A 22 -10.81 3.12 -9.75
CA GLN A 22 -10.78 2.14 -8.65
C GLN A 22 -9.37 1.95 -8.06
N MET A 23 -8.34 1.96 -8.90
CA MET A 23 -6.94 1.84 -8.47
C MET A 23 -6.39 3.19 -8.01
N GLN A 24 -6.85 4.30 -8.60
CA GLN A 24 -6.47 5.65 -8.17
C GLN A 24 -6.76 5.90 -6.69
N ARG A 25 -7.91 5.43 -6.18
CA ARG A 25 -8.24 5.55 -4.75
C ARG A 25 -7.24 4.82 -3.86
N CYS A 26 -6.76 3.65 -4.27
CA CYS A 26 -5.73 2.90 -3.54
C CYS A 26 -4.38 3.63 -3.58
N ILE A 27 -4.03 4.24 -4.72
CA ILE A 27 -2.78 4.98 -4.92
C ILE A 27 -2.77 6.29 -4.14
N TYR A 28 -3.88 7.05 -4.16
CA TYR A 28 -3.96 8.38 -3.56
C TYR A 28 -4.11 8.33 -2.05
N THR A 29 -4.83 7.32 -1.53
CA THR A 29 -5.11 7.28 -0.11
C THR A 29 -3.97 6.71 0.70
N THR A 30 -3.08 5.87 0.13
CA THR A 30 -1.94 5.15 0.75
C THR A 30 -2.10 4.71 2.22
N ASN A 31 -3.34 4.68 2.73
CA ASN A 31 -3.64 4.49 4.14
C ASN A 31 -3.18 3.11 4.56
N TRP A 32 -3.10 2.16 3.63
CA TRP A 32 -2.55 0.84 3.89
C TRP A 32 -1.04 0.87 4.17
N ILE A 33 -0.26 1.63 3.41
CA ILE A 33 1.19 1.79 3.64
C ILE A 33 1.42 2.58 4.93
N GLU A 34 0.70 3.69 5.12
CA GLU A 34 0.83 4.49 6.34
C GLU A 34 0.37 3.73 7.59
N ARG A 35 -0.73 2.97 7.50
CA ARG A 35 -1.24 2.14 8.61
C ARG A 35 -0.24 1.05 8.97
N LEU A 36 0.36 0.41 7.98
CA LEU A 36 1.42 -0.58 8.20
C LEU A 36 2.64 0.07 8.87
N ASN A 37 3.11 1.21 8.35
CA ASN A 37 4.23 1.96 8.96
C ASN A 37 3.93 2.43 10.38
N ARG A 38 2.69 2.85 10.67
CA ARG A 38 2.26 3.19 12.04
C ARG A 38 2.34 1.97 12.96
N LYS A 39 1.97 0.78 12.48
CA LYS A 39 2.08 -0.46 13.27
C LYS A 39 3.54 -0.82 13.53
N TYR A 40 4.39 -0.79 12.50
CA TYR A 40 5.84 -1.02 12.66
C TYR A 40 6.49 -0.07 13.67
N LYS A 41 6.17 1.23 13.61
CA LYS A 41 6.67 2.23 14.59
C LYS A 41 6.23 1.92 16.01
N ARG A 42 5.00 1.45 16.23
CA ARG A 42 4.54 1.03 17.57
C ARG A 42 5.25 -0.22 18.06
N THR A 43 5.40 -1.23 17.21
CA THR A 43 6.05 -2.50 17.58
C THR A 43 7.53 -2.28 17.93
N ILE A 44 8.25 -1.46 17.17
CA ILE A 44 9.65 -1.12 17.47
C ILE A 44 9.73 -0.20 18.70
N GLY A 45 8.84 0.79 18.82
CA GLY A 45 8.88 1.78 19.91
C GLY A 45 8.62 1.22 21.31
N MET A 46 8.00 0.04 21.43
CA MET A 46 7.83 -0.67 22.70
C MET A 46 9.11 -1.38 23.17
N GLY A 47 10.07 -1.65 22.27
CA GLY A 47 11.38 -2.21 22.60
C GLY A 47 12.37 -1.11 22.96
N ALA A 48 12.57 -0.84 24.25
CA ALA A 48 13.48 0.22 24.74
C ALA A 48 14.97 -0.03 24.42
N SER A 49 15.34 -1.22 23.96
CA SER A 49 16.66 -1.52 23.39
C SER A 49 16.49 -1.95 21.94
N MET A 50 17.29 -1.38 21.04
CA MET A 50 17.29 -1.72 19.62
C MET A 50 17.46 -3.25 19.46
N PRO A 51 16.49 -3.95 18.85
CA PRO A 51 16.71 -5.31 18.44
C PRO A 51 17.85 -5.33 17.43
N SER A 52 18.82 -6.26 17.57
CA SER A 52 19.83 -6.50 16.52
C SER A 52 19.15 -6.63 15.15
N ASP A 53 19.82 -6.26 14.06
CA ASP A 53 19.22 -6.20 12.70
C ASP A 53 18.38 -7.43 12.33
N LYS A 54 18.84 -8.64 12.73
CA LYS A 54 18.13 -9.90 12.53
C LYS A 54 16.84 -9.99 13.34
N SER A 55 16.88 -9.58 14.60
CA SER A 55 15.70 -9.56 15.48
C SER A 55 14.70 -8.46 15.09
N ALA A 56 15.18 -7.31 14.58
CA ALA A 56 14.34 -6.26 14.02
C ALA A 56 13.59 -6.77 12.77
N LEU A 57 14.29 -7.45 11.87
CA LEU A 57 13.70 -8.06 10.69
C LEU A 57 12.63 -9.11 11.06
N PHE A 58 12.93 -9.98 12.03
CA PHE A 58 11.98 -11.00 12.49
C PHE A 58 10.71 -10.38 13.10
N LEU A 59 10.85 -9.34 13.91
CA LEU A 59 9.74 -8.62 14.54
C LEU A 59 8.87 -7.87 13.54
N LEU A 60 9.49 -7.25 12.53
CA LEU A 60 8.74 -6.62 11.44
C LEU A 60 8.03 -7.66 10.58
N ALA A 61 8.68 -8.79 10.30
CA ALA A 61 8.07 -9.90 9.55
C ALA A 61 6.88 -10.50 10.29
N SER A 62 6.97 -10.73 11.61
CA SER A 62 5.85 -11.25 12.40
C SER A 62 4.67 -10.27 12.43
N ALA A 63 4.93 -8.97 12.60
CA ALA A 63 3.90 -7.93 12.53
C ALA A 63 3.24 -7.86 11.14
N ALA A 64 4.01 -8.10 10.07
CA ALA A 64 3.49 -8.17 8.71
C ALA A 64 2.57 -9.39 8.51
N MET A 65 3.01 -10.57 8.98
CA MET A 65 2.23 -11.81 8.91
C MET A 65 0.89 -11.69 9.65
N GLU A 66 0.90 -11.11 10.86
CA GLU A 66 -0.31 -10.87 11.63
C GLU A 66 -1.29 -9.95 10.88
N GLU A 67 -0.80 -8.89 10.22
CA GLU A 67 -1.64 -7.98 9.43
C GLU A 67 -2.20 -8.65 8.18
N THR A 68 -1.45 -9.54 7.53
CA THR A 68 -1.93 -10.28 6.36
C THR A 68 -3.06 -11.25 6.74
N ASP A 69 -2.92 -11.93 7.87
CA ASP A 69 -3.89 -12.93 8.31
C ASP A 69 -5.16 -12.29 8.90
N THR A 70 -5.05 -11.10 9.50
CA THR A 70 -6.17 -10.43 10.16
C THR A 70 -6.82 -9.38 9.26
N THR A 71 -6.14 -8.26 9.02
CA THR A 71 -6.75 -7.06 8.44
C THR A 71 -6.83 -7.15 6.92
N TYR A 72 -5.79 -7.67 6.28
CA TYR A 72 -5.71 -7.78 4.82
C TYR A 72 -6.27 -9.08 4.25
N ALA A 73 -6.73 -10.01 5.10
CA ALA A 73 -7.40 -11.23 4.65
C ALA A 73 -8.68 -10.95 3.85
N ARG A 74 -9.30 -9.78 4.05
CA ARG A 74 -10.52 -9.39 3.33
C ARG A 74 -10.19 -8.85 1.94
N LYS A 75 -10.91 -9.36 0.93
CA LYS A 75 -10.84 -8.85 -0.45
C LYS A 75 -11.31 -7.41 -0.53
N ILE A 76 -10.61 -6.62 -1.35
CA ILE A 76 -10.99 -5.23 -1.61
C ILE A 76 -12.28 -5.23 -2.43
N TYR A 77 -13.39 -4.80 -1.83
CA TYR A 77 -14.71 -4.84 -2.48
C TYR A 77 -14.78 -4.00 -3.76
N GLN A 78 -13.97 -2.94 -3.85
CA GLN A 78 -13.91 -2.05 -5.02
C GLN A 78 -13.29 -2.73 -6.23
N TRP A 79 -12.45 -3.75 -6.00
CA TRP A 79 -11.81 -4.53 -7.04
C TRP A 79 -12.75 -5.65 -7.47
N LYS A 80 -13.86 -5.26 -8.13
CA LYS A 80 -14.71 -6.20 -8.84
C LYS A 80 -13.96 -6.64 -10.09
N PHE A 81 -13.26 -7.76 -10.02
CA PHE A 81 -12.70 -8.42 -11.22
C PHE A 81 -13.86 -8.73 -12.17
N ARG A 82 -14.06 -7.86 -13.16
CA ARG A 82 -14.94 -8.15 -14.28
C ARG A 82 -14.34 -9.37 -14.96
N LYS A 83 -14.94 -10.55 -14.78
CA LYS A 83 -14.57 -11.72 -15.58
C LYS A 83 -14.74 -11.31 -17.03
N HIS A 84 -13.65 -11.15 -17.76
CA HIS A 84 -13.74 -11.08 -19.21
C HIS A 84 -14.39 -12.39 -19.66
N LYS A 85 -15.57 -12.30 -20.25
CA LYS A 85 -16.14 -13.42 -21.00
C LYS A 85 -15.07 -13.76 -22.04
N LYS A 86 -14.54 -14.99 -21.98
CA LYS A 86 -13.80 -15.53 -23.12
C LYS A 86 -14.78 -15.58 -24.28
N GLU A 87 -14.58 -14.72 -25.28
CA GLU A 87 -15.25 -14.88 -26.56
C GLU A 87 -14.83 -16.25 -27.12
N LYS A 88 -15.83 -17.01 -27.57
CA LYS A 88 -15.70 -18.34 -28.14
C LYS A 88 -15.13 -18.26 -29.54
#